data_AF-A0A1F9M1X9-F1
#
_entry.id   AF-A0A1F9M1X9-F1
#
_cell.length_a   1.000
_cell.length_b   1.000
_cell.length_c   1.000
_cell.angle_alpha   90.00
_cell.angle_beta   90.00
_cell.angle_gamma   90.00
#
_symmetry.space_group_name_H-M   'P 1'
#
loop_
_entity.id
_entity.type
_entity.pdbx_description
1 polymer ?
#
loop_
_entity_poly.entity_id
_entity_poly.type
_entity_poly.pdbx_seq_one_letter_code
_entity_poly.pdbx_strand_id
1 'polypeptide(L)'
;MFLVPYLLLLLALGCFPMIIDVNDKQKDEEDLASIPVEQDFPMDFRSGQPLGAVNGLGDLNNDQSVDLADLELFTAILAGNYTPPENERQVTLQRMDLNADSKVNYLDLLVLQEFQKGNLPLGLPLLGARFGDLDGDGQSTENDLETLRLTVAAPATAMPMARICGDLDLDGTYDAHDLQILRQHLRGTFPELPVQVAYGDLDLDDTINVDDIAVATTILDKGDRYDLAQSTLPGSVGQVRQILALDLNKNGLVGRALDPFDEYIFLDFLKQNLKTLPFRISYGDLDANGTVEAADYDLAKKVLSKEIIPATLSQLLALDVNQDYDRSGQPEKDLVINRLDVELVGLAATGDPDLFRREGRFSCRYGDLDRDHDVDAADLLLLQSHVGGTPLPDGPCALLVTDLDLDGSLSAADAALLGTAVEAGEAAEPFPGETEVRASRE
;
A
#
# COMPACT_ATOMS: atom_id res chain seq x y z
N MET A 1 -48.73 48.74 49.69
CA MET A 1 -49.13 47.99 50.91
C MET A 1 -48.93 46.51 50.63
N PHE A 2 -48.61 45.70 51.63
CA PHE A 2 -48.36 44.25 51.55
C PHE A 2 -49.62 43.45 51.09
N LEU A 3 -49.58 42.16 50.71
CA LEU A 3 -48.61 41.08 51.02
C LEU A 3 -48.55 40.01 49.90
N VAL A 4 -47.47 39.23 49.84
CA VAL A 4 -47.36 37.97 49.05
C VAL A 4 -47.87 36.78 49.91
N PRO A 5 -47.91 35.51 49.45
CA PRO A 5 -46.75 34.63 49.75
C PRO A 5 -46.43 33.53 48.70
N TYR A 6 -45.12 33.22 48.56
CA TYR A 6 -44.42 31.92 48.33
C TYR A 6 -45.03 30.80 47.42
N LEU A 7 -44.27 29.92 46.74
CA LEU A 7 -42.92 29.27 46.90
C LEU A 7 -42.36 29.04 45.44
N LEU A 8 -41.26 28.38 45.01
CA LEU A 8 -40.04 27.68 45.50
C LEU A 8 -39.06 27.61 44.28
N LEU A 9 -37.72 27.43 44.31
CA LEU A 9 -36.61 28.03 45.07
C LEU A 9 -35.24 27.56 44.47
N LEU A 10 -34.58 28.38 43.63
CA LEU A 10 -33.20 28.19 43.07
C LEU A 10 -32.99 26.99 42.09
N LEU A 11 -32.10 26.99 41.07
CA LEU A 11 -30.66 27.33 40.90
C LEU A 11 -29.67 26.30 41.53
N ALA A 12 -28.99 25.48 40.71
CA ALA A 12 -27.56 25.07 40.87
C ALA A 12 -27.05 23.97 39.88
N LEU A 13 -25.85 24.20 39.31
CA LEU A 13 -24.74 23.25 38.97
C LEU A 13 -24.87 22.19 37.83
N GLY A 14 -23.71 21.85 37.24
CA GLY A 14 -23.51 20.92 36.10
C GLY A 14 -23.52 21.65 34.74
N CYS A 15 -22.41 21.97 34.03
CA CYS A 15 -21.00 21.52 34.02
C CYS A 15 -20.73 20.12 33.44
N PHE A 16 -19.72 20.07 32.55
CA PHE A 16 -19.20 18.92 31.77
C PHE A 16 -20.09 18.41 30.63
N PRO A 17 -19.51 17.91 29.53
CA PRO A 17 -18.78 18.78 28.61
C PRO A 17 -19.19 18.61 27.14
N MET A 18 -18.83 19.59 26.31
CA MET A 18 -18.64 19.34 24.88
C MET A 18 -17.38 18.48 24.75
N ILE A 19 -17.55 17.18 24.49
CA ILE A 19 -16.46 16.34 24.00
C ILE A 19 -16.28 16.74 22.54
N ILE A 20 -15.35 17.67 22.31
CA ILE A 20 -14.62 17.70 21.04
C ILE A 20 -13.77 16.44 21.07
N ASP A 21 -14.03 15.49 20.18
CA ASP A 21 -13.11 14.38 19.99
C ASP A 21 -11.85 14.96 19.34
N VAL A 22 -10.69 14.72 19.95
CA VAL A 22 -9.42 15.35 19.54
C VAL A 22 -8.71 14.54 18.45
N ASN A 23 -9.28 13.39 18.08
CA ASN A 23 -8.76 12.51 17.03
C ASN A 23 -9.10 12.96 15.60
N ASP A 24 -9.98 13.95 15.40
CA ASP A 24 -10.36 14.50 14.08
C ASP A 24 -9.25 15.46 13.54
N LYS A 25 -8.01 14.98 13.57
CA LYS A 25 -6.77 15.72 13.26
C LYS A 25 -5.72 14.92 12.47
N GLN A 26 -6.09 13.74 11.99
CA GLN A 26 -5.24 12.89 11.12
C GLN A 26 -5.98 12.48 9.83
N LYS A 27 -6.95 13.29 9.39
CA LYS A 27 -7.80 12.97 8.23
C LYS A 27 -7.77 14.00 7.10
N ASP A 28 -7.07 15.11 7.30
CA ASP A 28 -6.96 16.21 6.33
C ASP A 28 -5.64 16.17 5.53
N GLU A 29 -4.78 15.17 5.78
CA GLU A 29 -3.50 14.98 5.07
C GLU A 29 -3.61 14.01 3.88
N GLU A 30 -4.71 13.25 3.75
CA GLU A 30 -4.88 12.17 2.75
C GLU A 30 -5.30 12.66 1.34
N ASP A 31 -5.94 13.84 1.25
CA ASP A 31 -6.52 14.36 -0.02
C ASP A 31 -5.54 15.19 -0.89
N LEU A 32 -4.27 15.33 -0.48
CA LEU A 32 -3.24 16.07 -1.25
C LEU A 32 -2.62 15.27 -2.41
N ALA A 33 -2.86 13.96 -2.48
CA ALA A 33 -2.18 13.00 -3.36
C ALA A 33 -2.57 13.08 -4.87
N SER A 34 -3.00 14.24 -5.38
CA SER A 34 -3.41 14.39 -6.79
C SER A 34 -3.16 15.77 -7.42
N ILE A 35 -2.13 16.50 -6.95
CA ILE A 35 -1.65 17.69 -7.68
C ILE A 35 -0.90 17.23 -8.96
N PRO A 36 -1.32 17.63 -10.17
CA PRO A 36 -0.56 17.34 -11.39
C PRO A 36 0.77 18.10 -11.39
N VAL A 37 1.87 17.34 -11.31
CA VAL A 37 3.23 17.86 -11.04
C VAL A 37 3.76 18.77 -12.16
N GLU A 38 3.36 18.55 -13.41
CA GLU A 38 3.83 19.34 -14.57
C GLU A 38 3.03 20.63 -14.82
N GLN A 39 2.99 21.55 -13.84
CA GLN A 39 2.65 22.96 -14.09
C GLN A 39 3.79 23.89 -13.68
N ASP A 40 4.91 23.74 -14.38
CA ASP A 40 5.93 24.76 -14.52
C ASP A 40 5.27 26.05 -15.07
N PHE A 41 5.19 27.11 -14.25
CA PHE A 41 4.70 28.43 -14.68
C PHE A 41 5.88 29.39 -15.00
N PRO A 42 6.53 29.30 -16.18
CA PRO A 42 7.65 30.17 -16.52
C PRO A 42 7.19 31.62 -16.67
N MET A 43 7.73 32.52 -15.85
CA MET A 43 7.39 33.94 -15.93
C MET A 43 8.09 34.64 -17.11
N ASP A 44 7.31 35.30 -18.00
CA ASP A 44 7.82 36.25 -19.02
C ASP A 44 8.37 37.51 -18.35
N PHE A 45 9.56 37.39 -17.75
CA PHE A 45 10.32 38.51 -17.22
C PHE A 45 10.85 39.38 -18.36
N ARG A 46 9.98 40.26 -18.87
CA ARG A 46 10.33 41.34 -19.78
C ARG A 46 11.45 42.17 -19.17
N SER A 47 12.65 41.96 -19.71
CA SER A 47 13.92 42.34 -19.08
C SER A 47 13.97 43.82 -18.70
N GLY A 48 14.07 44.12 -17.40
CA GLY A 48 14.38 45.49 -16.92
C GLY A 48 13.70 45.93 -15.62
N GLN A 49 12.73 45.20 -15.07
CA GLN A 49 12.31 45.44 -13.68
C GLN A 49 13.25 44.73 -12.71
N PRO A 50 13.79 45.41 -11.68
CA PRO A 50 14.59 44.76 -10.64
C PRO A 50 13.69 43.95 -9.70
N LEU A 51 14.29 42.96 -9.02
CA LEU A 51 13.72 42.27 -7.85
C LEU A 51 13.64 43.25 -6.64
N GLY A 52 12.86 44.32 -6.79
CA GLY A 52 12.50 45.19 -5.68
C GLY A 52 11.53 44.45 -4.76
N ALA A 53 11.89 44.34 -3.48
CA ALA A 53 11.22 43.50 -2.49
C ALA A 53 9.69 43.39 -2.68
N VAL A 54 9.23 42.19 -3.07
CA VAL A 54 7.82 41.88 -3.20
C VAL A 54 7.23 41.85 -1.79
N ASN A 55 6.52 42.93 -1.43
CA ASN A 55 5.80 42.99 -0.16
C ASN A 55 4.69 41.92 -0.21
N GLY A 56 4.83 40.89 0.64
CA GLY A 56 3.91 39.77 0.72
C GLY A 56 4.33 38.52 -0.06
N LEU A 57 5.62 38.15 -0.10
CA LEU A 57 5.99 36.76 -0.44
C LEU A 57 5.23 35.80 0.49
N GLY A 58 4.56 34.79 -0.06
CA GLY A 58 3.69 33.86 0.68
C GLY A 58 2.31 34.42 1.09
N ASP A 59 2.12 35.75 1.10
CA ASP A 59 0.84 36.43 1.37
C ASP A 59 0.04 36.48 0.05
N LEU A 60 -0.54 35.34 -0.34
CA LEU A 60 -1.25 35.21 -1.61
C LEU A 60 -2.64 35.86 -1.56
N ASN A 61 -3.28 35.86 -0.40
CA ASN A 61 -4.61 36.41 -0.19
C ASN A 61 -4.61 37.96 0.00
N ASN A 62 -3.45 38.56 0.31
CA ASN A 62 -3.22 39.98 0.57
C ASN A 62 -3.90 40.52 1.86
N ASP A 63 -3.98 39.73 2.93
CA ASP A 63 -4.50 40.16 4.24
C ASP A 63 -3.39 40.67 5.20
N GLN A 64 -2.11 40.46 4.85
CA GLN A 64 -0.87 40.73 5.62
C GLN A 64 -0.45 39.63 6.61
N SER A 65 -1.11 38.47 6.58
CA SER A 65 -0.64 37.22 7.18
C SER A 65 0.18 36.41 6.16
N VAL A 66 0.69 35.26 6.59
CA VAL A 66 1.06 34.13 5.72
C VAL A 66 0.57 32.89 6.47
N ASP A 67 -0.62 32.39 6.13
CA ASP A 67 -1.30 31.33 6.89
C ASP A 67 -1.97 30.27 6.00
N LEU A 68 -2.75 29.37 6.62
CA LEU A 68 -3.38 28.24 5.94
C LEU A 68 -4.19 28.66 4.69
N ALA A 69 -4.83 29.85 4.70
CA ALA A 69 -5.57 30.35 3.54
C ALA A 69 -4.66 30.62 2.32
N ASP A 70 -3.39 30.96 2.55
CA ASP A 70 -2.39 31.11 1.49
C ASP A 70 -1.90 29.76 0.98
N LEU A 71 -1.77 28.75 1.85
CA LEU A 71 -1.41 27.38 1.45
C LEU A 71 -2.53 26.73 0.62
N GLU A 72 -3.79 26.90 1.05
CA GLU A 72 -4.98 26.49 0.29
C GLU A 72 -4.99 27.14 -1.10
N LEU A 73 -4.74 28.46 -1.17
CA LEU A 73 -4.70 29.21 -2.43
C LEU A 73 -3.52 28.80 -3.32
N PHE A 74 -2.34 28.53 -2.75
CA PHE A 74 -1.17 28.04 -3.47
C PHE A 74 -1.47 26.68 -4.12
N THR A 75 -2.00 25.76 -3.32
CA THR A 75 -2.37 24.40 -3.72
C THR A 75 -3.44 24.43 -4.82
N ALA A 76 -4.45 25.29 -4.68
CA ALA A 76 -5.49 25.48 -5.69
C ALA A 76 -4.95 26.03 -7.02
N ILE A 77 -3.89 26.86 -7.00
CA ILE A 77 -3.24 27.36 -8.22
C ILE A 77 -2.41 26.27 -8.91
N LEU A 78 -1.56 25.54 -8.18
CA LEU A 78 -0.78 24.43 -8.75
C LEU A 78 -1.68 23.33 -9.34
N ALA A 79 -2.76 22.99 -8.65
CA ALA A 79 -3.73 22.01 -9.13
C ALA A 79 -4.61 22.53 -10.30
N GLY A 80 -4.47 23.79 -10.73
CA GLY A 80 -5.29 24.41 -11.77
C GLY A 80 -6.75 24.69 -11.37
N ASN A 81 -7.13 24.36 -10.13
CA ASN A 81 -8.47 24.56 -9.57
C ASN A 81 -8.82 26.05 -9.36
N TYR A 82 -7.82 26.92 -9.24
CA TYR A 82 -7.97 28.36 -9.20
C TYR A 82 -7.03 29.03 -10.20
N THR A 83 -7.56 29.95 -11.01
CA THR A 83 -6.75 30.84 -11.88
C THR A 83 -6.87 32.27 -11.34
N PRO A 84 -5.76 32.92 -10.92
CA PRO A 84 -5.79 34.30 -10.46
C PRO A 84 -6.30 35.28 -11.55
N PRO A 85 -6.98 36.38 -11.18
CA PRO A 85 -7.40 37.40 -12.14
C PRO A 85 -6.21 37.92 -12.96
N GLU A 86 -6.37 38.10 -14.27
CA GLU A 86 -5.27 38.47 -15.18
C GLU A 86 -4.52 39.76 -14.77
N ASN A 87 -5.19 40.67 -14.06
CA ASN A 87 -4.59 41.90 -13.54
C ASN A 87 -3.79 41.73 -12.23
N GLU A 88 -3.89 40.58 -11.57
CA GLU A 88 -3.20 40.20 -10.34
C GLU A 88 -2.21 39.05 -10.56
N ARG A 89 -2.46 38.19 -11.56
CA ARG A 89 -1.75 36.93 -11.83
C ARG A 89 -0.22 37.02 -11.81
N GLN A 90 0.37 38.06 -12.38
CA GLN A 90 1.82 38.24 -12.34
C GLN A 90 2.34 38.53 -10.92
N VAL A 91 1.58 39.26 -10.11
CA VAL A 91 1.92 39.54 -8.70
C VAL A 91 1.69 38.29 -7.86
N THR A 92 0.63 37.51 -8.11
CA THR A 92 0.41 36.23 -7.42
C THR A 92 1.57 35.26 -7.68
N LEU A 93 1.97 35.06 -8.93
CA LEU A 93 3.13 34.20 -9.27
C LEU A 93 4.43 34.74 -8.65
N GLN A 94 4.66 36.05 -8.64
CA GLN A 94 5.80 36.68 -7.94
C GLN A 94 5.77 36.57 -6.40
N ARG A 95 4.65 36.14 -5.81
CA ARG A 95 4.54 35.81 -4.37
C ARG A 95 4.62 34.31 -4.09
N MET A 96 4.43 33.49 -5.13
CA MET A 96 4.57 32.04 -5.11
C MET A 96 5.99 31.56 -5.46
N ASP A 97 6.76 32.34 -6.23
CA ASP A 97 8.19 32.15 -6.51
C ASP A 97 9.00 32.43 -5.23
N LEU A 98 9.11 31.41 -4.36
CA LEU A 98 9.63 31.47 -3.00
C LEU A 98 11.10 31.01 -2.91
N ASN A 99 11.61 30.30 -3.91
CA ASN A 99 13.04 30.08 -4.10
C ASN A 99 13.72 31.16 -5.00
N ALA A 100 12.94 32.01 -5.67
CA ALA A 100 13.40 33.01 -6.64
C ALA A 100 14.07 32.45 -7.92
N ASP A 101 13.71 31.24 -8.35
CA ASP A 101 14.25 30.61 -9.57
C ASP A 101 13.54 31.03 -10.87
N SER A 102 12.46 31.82 -10.79
CA SER A 102 11.59 32.29 -11.89
C SER A 102 10.56 31.28 -12.43
N LYS A 103 10.39 30.14 -11.77
CA LYS A 103 9.24 29.23 -11.89
C LYS A 103 8.30 29.43 -10.70
N VAL A 104 7.25 28.62 -10.67
CA VAL A 104 6.40 28.38 -9.50
C VAL A 104 6.03 26.89 -9.57
N ASN A 105 6.44 26.09 -8.58
CA ASN A 105 6.26 24.64 -8.59
C ASN A 105 6.10 24.03 -7.18
N TYR A 106 6.20 22.71 -7.05
CA TYR A 106 6.05 21.99 -5.78
C TYR A 106 7.12 22.36 -4.73
N LEU A 107 8.33 22.73 -5.16
CA LEU A 107 9.40 23.13 -4.26
C LEU A 107 9.04 24.40 -3.46
N ASP A 108 8.40 25.37 -4.11
CA ASP A 108 7.90 26.57 -3.46
C ASP A 108 6.78 26.25 -2.45
N LEU A 109 5.94 25.26 -2.76
CA LEU A 109 4.92 24.76 -1.82
C LEU A 109 5.59 24.16 -0.56
N LEU A 110 6.67 23.39 -0.71
CA LEU A 110 7.47 22.88 0.42
C LEU A 110 8.09 24.03 1.23
N VAL A 111 8.60 25.08 0.58
CA VAL A 111 9.10 26.30 1.26
C VAL A 111 7.99 26.95 2.10
N LEU A 112 6.78 27.10 1.55
CA LEU A 112 5.63 27.66 2.29
C LEU A 112 5.21 26.77 3.47
N GLN A 113 5.18 25.45 3.30
CA GLN A 113 4.84 24.51 4.38
C GLN A 113 5.86 24.52 5.52
N GLU A 114 7.16 24.46 5.22
CA GLU A 114 8.23 24.54 6.24
C GLU A 114 8.27 25.92 6.92
N PHE A 115 7.89 26.98 6.21
CA PHE A 115 7.66 28.27 6.82
C PHE A 115 6.48 28.25 7.83
N GLN A 116 5.32 27.71 7.45
CA GLN A 116 4.15 27.63 8.34
C GLN A 116 4.36 26.74 9.58
N LYS A 117 5.14 25.66 9.45
CA LYS A 117 5.60 24.83 10.58
C LYS A 117 6.53 25.59 11.55
N GLY A 118 6.99 26.79 11.19
CA GLY A 118 7.93 27.60 11.96
C GLY A 118 9.39 27.14 11.83
N ASN A 119 9.69 26.28 10.86
CA ASN A 119 11.04 25.75 10.62
C ASN A 119 11.92 26.75 9.86
N LEU A 120 11.32 27.72 9.15
CA LEU A 120 12.01 28.81 8.46
C LEU A 120 11.75 30.17 9.13
N PRO A 121 12.73 31.11 9.11
CA PRO A 121 12.54 32.45 9.65
C PRO A 121 11.69 33.35 8.73
N LEU A 122 10.84 34.19 9.34
CA LEU A 122 10.07 35.23 8.66
C LEU A 122 10.94 36.17 7.80
N GLY A 123 10.60 36.26 6.50
CA GLY A 123 10.98 37.39 5.65
C GLY A 123 12.13 37.18 4.67
N LEU A 124 12.48 35.95 4.30
CA LEU A 124 13.41 35.65 3.21
C LEU A 124 12.84 34.56 2.28
N PRO A 125 12.91 34.73 0.94
CA PRO A 125 12.87 33.58 0.04
C PRO A 125 14.10 32.70 0.25
N LEU A 126 13.97 31.39 0.02
CA LEU A 126 15.10 30.45 0.05
C LEU A 126 15.86 30.52 -1.28
N LEU A 127 16.56 31.65 -1.48
CA LEU A 127 17.22 32.04 -2.73
C LEU A 127 18.08 30.93 -3.33
N GLY A 128 17.62 30.33 -4.43
CA GLY A 128 18.33 29.29 -5.17
C GLY A 128 18.16 27.87 -4.65
N ALA A 129 17.30 27.63 -3.65
CA ALA A 129 16.92 26.28 -3.23
C ALA A 129 16.32 25.49 -4.39
N ARG A 130 16.68 24.20 -4.49
CA ARG A 130 16.43 23.34 -5.65
C ARG A 130 16.64 21.88 -5.27
N PHE A 131 15.90 20.96 -5.90
CA PHE A 131 16.05 19.53 -5.69
C PHE A 131 17.52 19.07 -5.84
N GLY A 132 18.03 18.33 -4.86
CA GLY A 132 19.41 17.82 -4.82
C GLY A 132 20.47 18.81 -4.31
N ASP A 133 20.07 19.98 -3.80
CA ASP A 133 20.94 20.96 -3.13
C ASP A 133 20.50 21.09 -1.66
N LEU A 134 21.07 20.23 -0.81
CA LEU A 134 20.62 20.02 0.58
C LEU A 134 21.46 20.82 1.59
N ASP A 135 22.72 21.15 1.25
CA ASP A 135 23.56 22.04 2.09
C ASP A 135 23.40 23.54 1.76
N GLY A 136 22.87 23.87 0.58
CA GLY A 136 22.51 25.23 0.18
C GLY A 136 23.65 26.03 -0.48
N ASP A 137 24.71 25.39 -0.98
CA ASP A 137 25.83 26.08 -1.65
C ASP A 137 25.53 26.55 -3.09
N GLY A 138 24.43 26.08 -3.70
CA GLY A 138 24.06 26.38 -5.09
C GLY A 138 24.53 25.33 -6.10
N GLN A 139 24.99 24.17 -5.63
CA GLN A 139 25.37 23.00 -6.43
C GLN A 139 24.70 21.74 -5.88
N SER A 140 24.86 20.63 -6.60
CA SER A 140 24.31 19.33 -6.21
C SER A 140 25.45 18.33 -6.30
N THR A 141 25.88 17.81 -5.16
CA THR A 141 27.22 17.24 -4.96
C THR A 141 27.22 16.01 -4.04
N GLU A 142 28.40 15.41 -3.83
CA GLU A 142 28.58 14.34 -2.86
C GLU A 142 28.33 14.80 -1.39
N ASN A 143 28.44 16.11 -1.09
CA ASN A 143 28.07 16.64 0.23
C ASN A 143 26.57 16.50 0.47
N ASP A 144 25.76 16.78 -0.56
CA ASP A 144 24.31 16.68 -0.54
C ASP A 144 23.87 15.23 -0.39
N LEU A 145 24.61 14.30 -1.02
CA LEU A 145 24.38 12.86 -0.86
C LEU A 145 24.64 12.36 0.57
N GLU A 146 25.69 12.84 1.23
CA GLU A 146 25.93 12.52 2.66
C GLU A 146 24.92 13.23 3.57
N THR A 147 24.51 14.46 3.23
CA THR A 147 23.44 15.20 3.94
C THR A 147 22.09 14.48 3.85
N LEU A 148 21.76 13.93 2.68
CA LEU A 148 20.58 13.11 2.46
C LEU A 148 20.70 11.79 3.23
N ARG A 149 21.85 11.10 3.17
CA ARG A 149 22.11 9.88 3.95
C ARG A 149 21.91 10.06 5.45
N LEU A 150 22.34 11.21 5.99
CA LEU A 150 22.12 11.58 7.40
C LEU A 150 20.66 11.96 7.69
N THR A 151 19.97 12.58 6.72
CA THR A 151 18.54 12.91 6.78
C THR A 151 17.70 11.64 6.85
N VAL A 152 17.87 10.69 5.91
CA VAL A 152 17.21 9.37 5.88
C VAL A 152 17.41 8.62 7.20
N ALA A 153 18.63 8.66 7.76
CA ALA A 153 18.94 7.98 9.03
C ALA A 153 18.33 8.66 10.28
N ALA A 154 17.89 9.92 10.20
CA ALA A 154 17.28 10.66 11.30
C ALA A 154 16.39 11.84 10.84
N PRO A 155 15.25 11.62 10.16
CA PRO A 155 14.51 12.68 9.45
C PRO A 155 14.01 13.81 10.37
N ALA A 156 13.63 13.46 11.61
CA ALA A 156 13.23 14.41 12.66
C ALA A 156 14.36 15.36 13.12
N THR A 157 15.60 15.17 12.66
CA THR A 157 16.77 16.03 12.94
C THR A 157 17.30 16.77 11.71
N ALA A 158 16.71 16.53 10.54
CA ALA A 158 17.10 17.15 9.29
C ALA A 158 16.98 18.69 9.35
N MET A 159 17.84 19.39 8.61
CA MET A 159 17.71 20.84 8.45
C MET A 159 16.54 21.16 7.49
N PRO A 160 15.92 22.35 7.56
CA PRO A 160 14.82 22.70 6.67
C PRO A 160 15.18 22.60 5.19
N MET A 161 16.40 23.00 4.79
CA MET A 161 16.86 22.85 3.40
C MET A 161 16.88 21.38 2.95
N ALA A 162 17.39 20.48 3.78
CA ALA A 162 17.42 19.05 3.49
C ALA A 162 16.02 18.43 3.36
N ARG A 163 14.99 18.97 4.03
CA ARG A 163 13.58 18.58 3.82
C ARG A 163 12.95 19.19 2.56
N ILE A 164 13.34 20.40 2.19
CA ILE A 164 12.78 21.08 1.01
C ILE A 164 13.39 20.53 -0.28
N CYS A 165 14.69 20.23 -0.28
CA CYS A 165 15.45 19.84 -1.46
C CYS A 165 15.75 18.33 -1.55
N GLY A 166 15.36 17.54 -0.53
CA GLY A 166 15.77 16.14 -0.37
C GLY A 166 14.71 15.08 -0.64
N ASP A 167 13.44 15.47 -0.83
CA ASP A 167 12.41 14.65 -1.46
C ASP A 167 12.60 14.79 -2.98
N LEU A 168 12.89 13.69 -3.67
CA LEU A 168 13.37 13.66 -5.05
C LEU A 168 12.54 12.79 -5.99
N ASP A 169 11.62 11.95 -5.50
CA ASP A 169 10.56 11.34 -6.33
C ASP A 169 9.19 12.02 -6.17
N LEU A 170 9.04 12.90 -5.18
CA LEU A 170 7.84 13.64 -4.78
C LEU A 170 6.77 12.80 -4.06
N ASP A 171 7.20 11.78 -3.32
CA ASP A 171 6.30 10.95 -2.50
C ASP A 171 5.97 11.52 -1.10
N GLY A 172 6.65 12.59 -0.67
CA GLY A 172 6.45 13.24 0.63
C GLY A 172 7.27 12.66 1.79
N THR A 173 8.19 11.73 1.54
CA THR A 173 9.11 11.14 2.52
C THR A 173 10.58 11.47 2.24
N TYR A 174 11.51 10.80 2.92
CA TYR A 174 12.96 11.03 2.80
C TYR A 174 13.69 9.71 3.04
N ASP A 175 13.87 8.90 1.99
CA ASP A 175 14.30 7.50 2.13
C ASP A 175 15.44 7.05 1.19
N ALA A 176 15.56 5.73 1.00
CA ALA A 176 16.57 5.12 0.15
C ALA A 176 16.38 5.41 -1.35
N HIS A 177 15.17 5.74 -1.79
CA HIS A 177 14.81 6.14 -3.16
C HIS A 177 15.42 7.50 -3.49
N ASP A 178 15.22 8.52 -2.66
CA ASP A 178 15.82 9.84 -2.83
C ASP A 178 17.34 9.75 -2.86
N LEU A 179 17.89 9.03 -1.86
CA LEU A 179 19.33 8.82 -1.75
C LEU A 179 19.89 8.13 -3.00
N GLN A 180 19.10 7.28 -3.65
CA GLN A 180 19.47 6.65 -4.90
C GLN A 180 19.26 7.56 -6.13
N ILE A 181 18.19 8.34 -6.18
CA ILE A 181 17.93 9.30 -7.26
C ILE A 181 19.05 10.34 -7.31
N LEU A 182 19.44 10.91 -6.16
CA LEU A 182 20.59 11.82 -6.08
C LEU A 182 21.89 11.14 -6.53
N ARG A 183 22.15 9.91 -6.06
CA ARG A 183 23.34 9.12 -6.45
C ARG A 183 23.38 8.84 -7.96
N GLN A 184 22.23 8.72 -8.62
CA GLN A 184 22.13 8.50 -10.06
C GLN A 184 22.16 9.83 -10.85
N HIS A 185 21.70 10.94 -10.26
CA HIS A 185 21.86 12.27 -10.81
C HIS A 185 23.32 12.71 -10.87
N LEU A 186 24.07 12.54 -9.77
CA LEU A 186 25.51 12.84 -9.69
C LEU A 186 26.37 12.04 -10.69
N ARG A 187 25.85 10.91 -11.19
CA ARG A 187 26.47 10.07 -12.23
C ARG A 187 26.05 10.43 -13.65
N GLY A 188 25.09 11.34 -13.82
CA GLY A 188 24.49 11.70 -15.10
C GLY A 188 23.54 10.63 -15.67
N THR A 189 23.06 9.70 -14.83
CA THR A 189 21.99 8.76 -15.23
C THR A 189 20.66 9.50 -15.33
N PHE A 190 20.27 10.21 -14.26
CA PHE A 190 19.13 11.14 -14.27
C PHE A 190 19.66 12.56 -14.52
N PRO A 191 19.46 13.17 -15.70
CA PRO A 191 20.07 14.46 -16.02
C PRO A 191 19.44 15.65 -15.27
N GLU A 192 18.22 15.47 -14.77
CA GLU A 192 17.36 16.49 -14.16
C GLU A 192 16.72 15.91 -12.89
N LEU A 193 16.29 16.79 -11.98
CA LEU A 193 15.59 16.47 -10.73
C LEU A 193 14.34 17.37 -10.61
N PRO A 194 13.24 16.93 -9.98
CA PRO A 194 13.04 15.61 -9.35
C PRO A 194 12.77 14.51 -10.40
N VAL A 195 12.68 13.26 -9.96
CA VAL A 195 12.50 12.08 -10.81
C VAL A 195 11.35 11.23 -10.28
N GLN A 196 10.15 11.46 -10.81
CA GLN A 196 8.98 10.63 -10.48
C GLN A 196 9.25 9.14 -10.74
N VAL A 197 8.76 8.32 -9.80
CA VAL A 197 8.73 6.85 -9.85
C VAL A 197 7.27 6.42 -9.96
N ALA A 198 6.90 5.76 -11.06
CA ALA A 198 5.57 5.20 -11.25
C ALA A 198 5.49 3.84 -10.54
N TYR A 199 5.25 3.84 -9.24
CA TYR A 199 5.22 2.64 -8.40
C TYR A 199 4.28 1.56 -8.97
N GLY A 200 4.84 0.38 -9.24
CA GLY A 200 4.16 -0.76 -9.85
C GLY A 200 4.01 -0.74 -11.39
N ASP A 201 4.30 0.37 -12.07
CA ASP A 201 4.53 0.40 -13.53
C ASP A 201 6.01 0.09 -13.78
N LEU A 202 6.26 -1.10 -14.33
CA LEU A 202 7.58 -1.67 -14.53
C LEU A 202 7.93 -1.84 -16.01
N ASP A 203 6.99 -1.92 -16.94
CA ASP A 203 7.36 -1.84 -18.37
C ASP A 203 7.47 -0.39 -18.91
N LEU A 204 6.99 0.58 -18.13
CA LEU A 204 7.04 2.03 -18.34
C LEU A 204 6.14 2.50 -19.49
N ASP A 205 4.92 1.94 -19.59
CA ASP A 205 3.86 2.33 -20.55
C ASP A 205 2.75 3.24 -19.98
N ASP A 206 2.91 3.72 -18.74
CA ASP A 206 1.94 4.47 -17.94
C ASP A 206 0.70 3.65 -17.50
N THR A 207 0.67 2.32 -17.69
CA THR A 207 -0.46 1.46 -17.29
C THR A 207 -0.07 0.21 -16.49
N ILE A 208 -0.25 0.29 -15.16
CA ILE A 208 -0.10 -0.86 -14.24
C ILE A 208 -0.98 -2.03 -14.70
N ASN A 209 -0.35 -3.09 -15.22
CA ASN A 209 -0.99 -4.23 -15.86
C ASN A 209 -0.31 -5.58 -15.47
N VAL A 210 -0.07 -6.50 -16.42
CA VAL A 210 0.64 -7.77 -16.19
C VAL A 210 1.91 -7.94 -17.00
N ASP A 211 2.12 -7.15 -18.05
CA ASP A 211 3.40 -7.17 -18.76
C ASP A 211 4.53 -6.66 -17.81
N ASP A 212 4.17 -5.83 -16.80
CA ASP A 212 4.97 -5.52 -15.62
C ASP A 212 5.44 -6.75 -14.82
N ILE A 213 4.64 -7.81 -14.71
CA ILE A 213 5.03 -9.02 -13.96
C ILE A 213 6.20 -9.71 -14.66
N ALA A 214 6.25 -9.68 -15.99
CA ALA A 214 7.40 -10.19 -16.72
C ALA A 214 8.66 -9.36 -16.42
N VAL A 215 8.54 -8.07 -16.12
CA VAL A 215 9.65 -7.21 -15.67
C VAL A 215 10.01 -7.49 -14.21
N ALA A 216 9.04 -7.58 -13.30
CA ALA A 216 9.26 -7.92 -11.88
C ALA A 216 10.02 -9.24 -11.75
N THR A 217 9.53 -10.33 -12.35
CA THR A 217 10.22 -11.62 -12.39
C THR A 217 11.62 -11.47 -13.01
N THR A 218 11.78 -10.67 -14.08
CA THR A 218 13.07 -10.41 -14.71
C THR A 218 14.06 -9.60 -13.84
N ILE A 219 13.60 -8.86 -12.83
CA ILE A 219 14.46 -8.20 -11.83
C ILE A 219 14.81 -9.20 -10.72
N LEU A 220 13.79 -9.85 -10.16
CA LEU A 220 13.90 -10.77 -9.03
C LEU A 220 14.72 -12.04 -9.34
N ASP A 221 14.53 -12.67 -10.51
CA ASP A 221 15.19 -13.94 -10.87
C ASP A 221 16.65 -13.80 -11.31
N LYS A 222 17.14 -12.58 -11.59
CA LYS A 222 18.57 -12.38 -11.85
C LYS A 222 19.42 -12.64 -10.60
N GLY A 223 18.80 -12.66 -9.41
CA GLY A 223 19.49 -12.81 -8.13
C GLY A 223 20.32 -11.58 -7.76
N ASP A 224 20.14 -10.48 -8.48
CA ASP A 224 20.65 -9.17 -8.10
C ASP A 224 20.03 -8.74 -6.76
N ARG A 225 20.76 -7.93 -6.01
CA ARG A 225 20.42 -7.52 -4.65
C ARG A 225 20.67 -6.03 -4.51
N TYR A 226 19.62 -5.26 -4.31
CA TYR A 226 19.65 -3.81 -4.37
C TYR A 226 19.20 -3.20 -3.05
N ASP A 227 20.14 -3.18 -2.09
CA ASP A 227 20.07 -2.25 -0.96
C ASP A 227 20.21 -0.84 -1.53
N LEU A 228 19.11 -0.12 -1.74
CA LEU A 228 19.08 1.21 -2.35
C LEU A 228 19.86 2.23 -1.51
N ALA A 229 19.92 2.05 -0.20
CA ALA A 229 20.64 2.93 0.70
C ALA A 229 22.18 2.85 0.54
N GLN A 230 22.73 1.67 0.23
CA GLN A 230 24.19 1.45 0.05
C GLN A 230 24.64 1.21 -1.41
N SER A 231 23.75 0.75 -2.29
CA SER A 231 24.10 0.17 -3.60
C SER A 231 23.88 1.16 -4.73
N THR A 232 24.84 1.25 -5.67
CA THR A 232 24.65 2.01 -6.91
C THR A 232 24.00 1.11 -7.97
N LEU A 233 22.77 1.42 -8.38
CA LEU A 233 22.06 0.65 -9.41
C LEU A 233 22.79 0.70 -10.78
N PRO A 234 22.86 -0.43 -11.50
CA PRO A 234 23.39 -0.50 -12.87
C PRO A 234 22.30 -0.21 -13.91
N GLY A 235 22.71 0.10 -15.14
CA GLY A 235 21.82 0.15 -16.30
C GLY A 235 21.48 1.56 -16.81
N SER A 236 20.36 1.66 -17.53
CA SER A 236 19.80 2.90 -18.07
C SER A 236 18.80 3.55 -17.10
N VAL A 237 18.34 4.77 -17.42
CA VAL A 237 17.22 5.48 -16.75
C VAL A 237 16.03 4.56 -16.50
N GLY A 238 15.60 3.82 -17.51
CA GLY A 238 14.50 2.86 -17.40
C GLY A 238 14.82 1.78 -16.37
N GLN A 239 15.95 1.08 -16.50
CA GLN A 239 16.34 0.01 -15.57
C GLN A 239 16.46 0.48 -14.11
N VAL A 240 16.87 1.73 -13.87
CA VAL A 240 16.88 2.29 -12.51
C VAL A 240 15.44 2.54 -12.03
N ARG A 241 14.59 3.19 -12.83
CA ARG A 241 13.16 3.41 -12.48
C ARG A 241 12.42 2.11 -12.20
N GLN A 242 12.63 1.08 -13.02
CA GLN A 242 12.02 -0.25 -12.86
C GLN A 242 12.37 -0.93 -11.53
N ILE A 243 13.54 -0.63 -10.97
CA ILE A 243 13.96 -1.21 -9.69
C ILE A 243 13.41 -0.39 -8.53
N LEU A 244 13.36 0.94 -8.64
CA LEU A 244 12.69 1.81 -7.64
C LEU A 244 11.18 1.52 -7.58
N ALA A 245 10.50 1.41 -8.72
CA ALA A 245 9.06 1.16 -8.80
C ALA A 245 8.61 -0.23 -8.30
N LEU A 246 9.56 -1.15 -8.05
CA LEU A 246 9.31 -2.48 -7.48
C LEU A 246 9.38 -2.49 -5.93
N ASP A 247 10.07 -1.52 -5.31
CA ASP A 247 10.19 -1.37 -3.85
C ASP A 247 8.91 -0.74 -3.26
N LEU A 248 7.82 -1.51 -3.33
CA LEU A 248 6.46 -1.03 -3.01
C LEU A 248 6.19 -0.91 -1.50
N ASN A 249 7.06 -1.42 -0.64
CA ASN A 249 7.01 -1.19 0.81
C ASN A 249 7.95 -0.04 1.27
N LYS A 250 8.76 0.51 0.36
CA LYS A 250 9.73 1.58 0.61
C LYS A 250 10.73 1.26 1.73
N ASN A 251 11.15 0.00 1.83
CA ASN A 251 12.15 -0.40 2.82
C ASN A 251 13.59 -0.24 2.32
N GLY A 252 13.77 0.00 1.01
CA GLY A 252 15.06 0.22 0.38
C GLY A 252 15.83 -1.06 0.01
N LEU A 253 15.18 -2.21 -0.10
CA LEU A 253 15.80 -3.53 -0.28
C LEU A 253 15.14 -4.35 -1.41
N VAL A 254 15.57 -4.18 -2.66
CA VAL A 254 14.97 -4.93 -3.78
C VAL A 254 15.72 -6.22 -4.11
N GLY A 255 14.96 -7.29 -4.34
CA GLY A 255 15.38 -8.61 -4.78
C GLY A 255 15.13 -9.69 -3.72
N ARG A 256 14.51 -10.81 -4.13
CA ARG A 256 14.12 -12.06 -3.40
C ARG A 256 15.03 -12.57 -2.26
N ALA A 257 16.26 -12.09 -2.14
CA ALA A 257 17.26 -12.49 -1.16
C ALA A 257 17.86 -11.32 -0.33
N LEU A 258 17.27 -10.12 -0.43
CA LEU A 258 17.30 -9.07 0.59
C LEU A 258 15.89 -8.92 1.17
N ASP A 259 14.90 -8.67 0.32
CA ASP A 259 13.48 -8.75 0.66
C ASP A 259 12.81 -9.93 -0.08
N PRO A 260 12.31 -10.96 0.63
CA PRO A 260 11.52 -12.03 0.02
C PRO A 260 10.05 -11.62 -0.26
N PHE A 261 9.60 -10.47 0.26
CA PHE A 261 8.23 -9.98 0.17
C PHE A 261 7.97 -9.08 -1.04
N ASP A 262 8.97 -8.56 -1.76
CA ASP A 262 8.79 -7.74 -2.98
C ASP A 262 7.72 -8.33 -3.92
N GLU A 263 7.87 -9.62 -4.24
CA GLU A 263 6.98 -10.36 -5.14
C GLU A 263 5.55 -10.47 -4.58
N TYR A 264 5.42 -10.57 -3.25
CA TYR A 264 4.15 -10.61 -2.56
C TYR A 264 3.46 -9.25 -2.55
N ILE A 265 4.19 -8.18 -2.22
CA ILE A 265 3.69 -6.82 -2.16
C ILE A 265 3.32 -6.33 -3.56
N PHE A 266 4.15 -6.61 -4.56
CA PHE A 266 3.86 -6.33 -5.96
C PHE A 266 2.61 -7.06 -6.46
N LEU A 267 2.42 -8.34 -6.11
CA LEU A 267 1.20 -9.07 -6.50
C LEU A 267 -0.04 -8.73 -5.65
N ASP A 268 0.09 -8.24 -4.42
CA ASP A 268 -0.99 -7.64 -3.63
C ASP A 268 -1.41 -6.29 -4.23
N PHE A 269 -0.44 -5.42 -4.54
CA PHE A 269 -0.65 -4.16 -5.23
C PHE A 269 -1.33 -4.35 -6.60
N LEU A 270 -0.91 -5.34 -7.39
CA LEU A 270 -1.58 -5.71 -8.63
C LEU A 270 -2.99 -6.29 -8.40
N LYS A 271 -3.24 -7.10 -7.36
CA LYS A 271 -4.61 -7.54 -7.02
C LYS A 271 -5.53 -6.37 -6.68
N GLN A 272 -5.02 -5.32 -6.03
CA GLN A 272 -5.79 -4.14 -5.63
C GLN A 272 -6.09 -3.22 -6.82
N ASN A 273 -5.14 -3.05 -7.75
CA ASN A 273 -5.30 -2.19 -8.93
C ASN A 273 -6.00 -2.90 -10.11
N LEU A 274 -5.81 -4.21 -10.29
CA LEU A 274 -6.37 -4.98 -11.41
C LEU A 274 -7.73 -5.61 -11.08
N LYS A 275 -8.79 -5.06 -11.71
CA LYS A 275 -10.16 -5.60 -11.62
C LYS A 275 -10.31 -7.05 -12.12
N THR A 276 -9.35 -7.54 -12.88
CA THR A 276 -9.23 -8.94 -13.32
C THR A 276 -7.76 -9.28 -13.56
N LEU A 277 -7.24 -10.31 -12.88
CA LEU A 277 -5.97 -10.93 -13.28
C LEU A 277 -6.17 -11.65 -14.63
N PRO A 278 -5.40 -11.33 -15.69
CA PRO A 278 -5.66 -11.80 -17.06
C PRO A 278 -5.05 -13.17 -17.38
N PHE A 279 -4.06 -13.65 -16.63
CA PHE A 279 -3.83 -15.11 -16.60
C PHE A 279 -4.95 -15.75 -15.79
N ARG A 280 -5.54 -16.81 -16.35
CA ARG A 280 -6.22 -17.79 -15.51
C ARG A 280 -5.15 -18.37 -14.60
N ILE A 281 -5.24 -18.08 -13.30
CA ILE A 281 -4.66 -18.96 -12.31
C ILE A 281 -5.35 -20.30 -12.53
N SER A 282 -4.62 -21.27 -13.07
CA SER A 282 -5.08 -22.64 -13.14
C SER A 282 -4.96 -23.21 -11.73
N TYR A 283 -5.99 -23.02 -10.91
CA TYR A 283 -6.03 -23.60 -9.57
C TYR A 283 -5.78 -25.12 -9.67
N GLY A 284 -4.84 -25.62 -8.86
CA GLY A 284 -4.29 -26.98 -8.88
C GLY A 284 -3.18 -27.29 -9.89
N ASP A 285 -2.83 -26.40 -10.82
CA ASP A 285 -1.78 -26.59 -11.85
C ASP A 285 -0.53 -25.83 -11.39
N LEU A 286 0.25 -26.49 -10.54
CA LEU A 286 1.35 -25.91 -9.79
C LEU A 286 2.67 -25.90 -10.58
N ASP A 287 2.85 -26.74 -11.61
CA ASP A 287 4.01 -26.61 -12.52
C ASP A 287 3.74 -25.75 -13.77
N ALA A 288 2.48 -25.28 -13.94
CA ALA A 288 1.97 -24.50 -15.06
C ALA A 288 2.07 -25.21 -16.44
N ASN A 289 2.06 -26.54 -16.47
CA ASN A 289 1.95 -27.31 -17.72
C ASN A 289 0.57 -27.16 -18.40
N GLY A 290 -0.44 -26.68 -17.66
CA GLY A 290 -1.80 -26.45 -18.14
C GLY A 290 -2.83 -27.47 -17.66
N THR A 291 -2.43 -28.51 -16.90
CA THR A 291 -3.29 -29.58 -16.40
C THR A 291 -2.92 -29.99 -14.97
N VAL A 292 -3.95 -30.15 -14.14
CA VAL A 292 -3.82 -30.65 -12.76
C VAL A 292 -3.62 -32.16 -12.77
N GLU A 293 -2.44 -32.62 -12.36
CA GLU A 293 -2.11 -34.05 -12.27
C GLU A 293 -1.36 -34.43 -10.98
N ALA A 294 -0.90 -35.69 -10.91
CA ALA A 294 -0.27 -36.23 -9.71
C ALA A 294 1.04 -35.49 -9.33
N ALA A 295 1.70 -34.83 -10.29
CA ALA A 295 2.88 -34.01 -10.04
C ALA A 295 2.55 -32.79 -9.16
N ASP A 296 1.41 -32.14 -9.41
CA ASP A 296 0.95 -30.96 -8.67
C ASP A 296 0.55 -31.32 -7.24
N TYR A 297 -0.16 -32.43 -7.05
CA TYR A 297 -0.45 -32.96 -5.71
C TYR A 297 0.83 -33.32 -4.94
N ASP A 298 1.82 -33.95 -5.60
CA ASP A 298 3.13 -34.23 -5.02
C ASP A 298 3.97 -32.97 -4.75
N LEU A 299 3.69 -31.84 -5.39
CA LEU A 299 4.26 -30.53 -5.06
C LEU A 299 3.52 -29.90 -3.88
N ALA A 300 2.19 -29.83 -3.92
CA ALA A 300 1.30 -29.29 -2.89
C ALA A 300 1.58 -29.89 -1.50
N LYS A 301 1.71 -31.22 -1.40
CA LYS A 301 2.07 -31.90 -0.15
C LYS A 301 3.44 -31.47 0.42
N LYS A 302 4.40 -31.13 -0.44
CA LYS A 302 5.75 -30.67 -0.03
C LYS A 302 5.76 -29.21 0.41
N VAL A 303 4.85 -28.40 -0.12
CA VAL A 303 4.62 -27.01 0.34
C VAL A 303 4.01 -27.05 1.75
N LEU A 304 2.93 -27.81 1.94
CA LEU A 304 2.26 -27.96 3.24
C LEU A 304 3.20 -28.59 4.30
N SER A 305 4.02 -29.57 3.92
CA SER A 305 5.03 -30.17 4.82
C SER A 305 6.27 -29.30 5.06
N LYS A 306 6.41 -28.17 4.34
CA LYS A 306 7.56 -27.27 4.35
C LYS A 306 8.88 -27.94 3.92
N GLU A 307 8.79 -29.01 3.11
CA GLU A 307 9.93 -29.65 2.43
C GLU A 307 10.47 -28.76 1.30
N ILE A 308 9.59 -28.00 0.64
CA ILE A 308 9.94 -26.99 -0.37
C ILE A 308 9.22 -25.67 -0.08
N ILE A 309 9.82 -24.57 -0.55
CA ILE A 309 9.14 -23.29 -0.73
C ILE A 309 8.82 -23.19 -2.23
N PRO A 310 7.60 -22.78 -2.63
CA PRO A 310 7.26 -22.55 -4.03
C PRO A 310 8.21 -21.57 -4.72
N ALA A 311 8.50 -21.82 -6.00
CA ALA A 311 9.48 -21.06 -6.79
C ALA A 311 8.92 -19.75 -7.38
N THR A 312 7.60 -19.58 -7.39
CA THR A 312 6.90 -18.30 -7.68
C THR A 312 5.61 -18.21 -6.86
N LEU A 313 5.14 -16.98 -6.60
CA LEU A 313 3.84 -16.75 -5.97
C LEU A 313 2.67 -17.24 -6.86
N SER A 314 2.86 -17.42 -8.17
CA SER A 314 1.87 -18.08 -9.03
C SER A 314 1.58 -19.53 -8.60
N GLN A 315 2.59 -20.27 -8.09
CA GLN A 315 2.41 -21.63 -7.59
C GLN A 315 1.68 -21.66 -6.23
N LEU A 316 1.88 -20.63 -5.40
CA LEU A 316 1.13 -20.43 -4.16
C LEU A 316 -0.33 -20.06 -4.44
N LEU A 317 -0.59 -19.15 -5.39
CA LEU A 317 -1.94 -18.76 -5.81
C LEU A 317 -2.67 -19.87 -6.59
N ALA A 318 -1.93 -20.77 -7.25
CA ALA A 318 -2.51 -22.00 -7.80
C ALA A 318 -2.80 -23.06 -6.73
N LEU A 319 -2.27 -22.90 -5.51
CA LEU A 319 -2.50 -23.80 -4.38
C LEU A 319 -3.59 -23.29 -3.41
N ASP A 320 -3.80 -21.97 -3.29
CA ASP A 320 -5.05 -21.37 -2.77
C ASP A 320 -6.21 -21.79 -3.69
N VAL A 321 -6.88 -22.87 -3.32
CA VAL A 321 -7.98 -23.46 -4.10
C VAL A 321 -9.29 -23.54 -3.32
N ASN A 322 -9.22 -23.55 -1.99
CA ASN A 322 -10.29 -23.00 -1.15
C ASN A 322 -10.01 -21.51 -0.91
N GLN A 323 -10.95 -20.67 -1.35
CA GLN A 323 -11.08 -19.32 -0.80
C GLN A 323 -11.32 -19.48 0.69
N ASP A 324 -10.30 -19.20 1.50
CA ASP A 324 -10.41 -19.27 2.96
C ASP A 324 -11.23 -18.09 3.48
N TYR A 325 -12.08 -18.38 4.46
CA TYR A 325 -12.96 -17.42 5.12
C TYR A 325 -12.70 -17.44 6.62
N ASP A 326 -12.68 -16.25 7.23
CA ASP A 326 -12.65 -16.09 8.68
C ASP A 326 -13.96 -16.59 9.33
N ARG A 327 -13.97 -16.58 10.66
CA ARG A 327 -15.07 -17.12 11.47
C ARG A 327 -16.39 -16.32 11.39
N SER A 328 -16.42 -15.23 10.63
CA SER A 328 -17.59 -14.38 10.37
C SER A 328 -18.00 -14.35 8.88
N GLY A 329 -17.58 -15.38 8.12
CA GLY A 329 -17.92 -15.53 6.71
C GLY A 329 -17.31 -14.44 5.81
N GLN A 330 -16.26 -13.73 6.27
CA GLN A 330 -15.51 -12.78 5.44
C GLN A 330 -14.25 -13.47 4.87
N PRO A 331 -13.85 -13.22 3.62
CA PRO A 331 -12.61 -13.79 3.09
C PRO A 331 -11.39 -13.43 3.95
N GLU A 332 -10.53 -14.42 4.24
CA GLU A 332 -9.23 -14.17 4.89
C GLU A 332 -8.39 -13.20 4.03
N LYS A 333 -7.65 -12.31 4.71
CA LYS A 333 -6.86 -11.24 4.05
C LYS A 333 -5.45 -11.69 3.69
N ASP A 334 -4.91 -12.64 4.46
CA ASP A 334 -3.60 -13.22 4.23
C ASP A 334 -3.74 -14.47 3.36
N LEU A 335 -2.70 -14.80 2.59
CA LEU A 335 -2.68 -16.09 1.90
C LEU A 335 -2.41 -17.21 2.90
N VAL A 336 -3.45 -18.00 3.17
CA VAL A 336 -3.39 -19.25 3.90
C VAL A 336 -3.27 -20.40 2.89
N ILE A 337 -2.49 -21.42 3.23
CA ILE A 337 -2.45 -22.71 2.53
C ILE A 337 -2.60 -23.78 3.60
N ASN A 338 -3.70 -24.54 3.56
CA ASN A 338 -4.04 -25.51 4.60
C ASN A 338 -4.15 -26.95 4.03
N ARG A 339 -4.73 -27.90 4.79
CA ARG A 339 -4.88 -29.28 4.29
C ARG A 339 -5.94 -29.41 3.19
N LEU A 340 -7.03 -28.65 3.29
CA LEU A 340 -8.16 -28.72 2.36
C LEU A 340 -7.70 -28.40 0.92
N ASP A 341 -6.79 -27.44 0.78
CA ASP A 341 -6.19 -27.06 -0.51
C ASP A 341 -5.53 -28.26 -1.19
N VAL A 342 -4.64 -28.91 -0.44
CA VAL A 342 -3.85 -30.05 -0.92
C VAL A 342 -4.76 -31.21 -1.29
N GLU A 343 -5.80 -31.51 -0.50
CA GLU A 343 -6.73 -32.61 -0.80
C GLU A 343 -7.69 -32.27 -1.96
N LEU A 344 -8.07 -31.00 -2.15
CA LEU A 344 -8.81 -30.53 -3.33
C LEU A 344 -7.96 -30.64 -4.61
N VAL A 345 -6.68 -30.29 -4.56
CA VAL A 345 -5.74 -30.55 -5.67
C VAL A 345 -5.61 -32.06 -5.93
N GLY A 346 -5.54 -32.88 -4.88
CA GLY A 346 -5.57 -34.35 -4.98
C GLY A 346 -6.83 -34.90 -5.63
N LEU A 347 -8.01 -34.33 -5.32
CA LEU A 347 -9.30 -34.71 -5.89
C LEU A 347 -9.36 -34.41 -7.39
N ALA A 348 -8.88 -33.23 -7.82
CA ALA A 348 -8.76 -32.89 -9.24
C ALA A 348 -7.75 -33.80 -9.96
N ALA A 349 -6.55 -33.95 -9.41
CA ALA A 349 -5.45 -34.74 -9.97
C ALA A 349 -5.77 -36.23 -10.17
N THR A 350 -6.70 -36.79 -9.39
CA THR A 350 -7.01 -38.24 -9.40
C THR A 350 -8.43 -38.58 -9.86
N GLY A 351 -9.39 -37.65 -9.72
CA GLY A 351 -10.80 -37.87 -10.07
C GLY A 351 -11.29 -37.05 -11.26
N ASP A 352 -10.96 -35.75 -11.31
CA ASP A 352 -11.53 -34.82 -12.30
C ASP A 352 -10.56 -33.65 -12.62
N PRO A 353 -9.64 -33.81 -13.59
CA PRO A 353 -8.65 -32.78 -13.94
C PRO A 353 -9.23 -31.48 -14.55
N ASP A 354 -10.54 -31.43 -14.82
CA ASP A 354 -11.26 -30.23 -15.26
C ASP A 354 -11.98 -29.51 -14.11
N LEU A 355 -11.96 -30.05 -12.87
CA LEU A 355 -12.70 -29.55 -11.71
C LEU A 355 -12.58 -28.03 -11.54
N PHE A 356 -11.36 -27.53 -11.32
CA PHE A 356 -11.09 -26.10 -11.15
C PHE A 356 -11.32 -25.27 -12.42
N ARG A 357 -11.23 -25.87 -13.62
CA ARG A 357 -11.54 -25.17 -14.88
C ARG A 357 -13.03 -24.89 -15.06
N ARG A 358 -13.90 -25.64 -14.37
CA ARG A 358 -15.35 -25.48 -14.40
C ARG A 358 -15.86 -24.65 -13.23
N GLU A 359 -15.46 -24.99 -12.01
CA GLU A 359 -16.00 -24.39 -10.78
C GLU A 359 -15.22 -23.13 -10.35
N GLY A 360 -13.94 -23.00 -10.73
CA GLY A 360 -13.06 -21.93 -10.27
C GLY A 360 -12.34 -22.31 -8.98
N ARG A 361 -12.39 -21.43 -7.97
CA ARG A 361 -12.05 -21.78 -6.58
C ARG A 361 -13.30 -22.26 -5.83
N PHE A 362 -13.06 -23.03 -4.78
CA PHE A 362 -14.10 -23.48 -3.85
C PHE A 362 -14.24 -22.50 -2.69
N SER A 363 -15.44 -22.30 -2.18
CA SER A 363 -15.72 -21.49 -0.97
C SER A 363 -15.95 -22.42 0.22
N CYS A 364 -14.99 -23.31 0.48
CA CYS A 364 -15.18 -24.46 1.35
C CYS A 364 -14.29 -24.36 2.58
N ARG A 365 -14.88 -24.63 3.75
CA ARG A 365 -14.29 -24.40 5.06
C ARG A 365 -14.63 -25.57 5.99
N TYR A 366 -13.72 -25.97 6.87
CA TYR A 366 -13.99 -27.06 7.81
C TYR A 366 -15.18 -26.73 8.71
N GLY A 367 -16.17 -27.64 8.76
CA GLY A 367 -17.41 -27.45 9.51
C GLY A 367 -18.54 -26.70 8.79
N ASP A 368 -18.30 -26.07 7.64
CA ASP A 368 -19.34 -25.49 6.76
C ASP A 368 -19.86 -26.57 5.80
N LEU A 369 -21.07 -27.07 6.04
CA LEU A 369 -21.69 -28.18 5.31
C LEU A 369 -22.73 -27.72 4.30
N ASP A 370 -23.40 -26.60 4.54
CA ASP A 370 -24.50 -26.08 3.71
C ASP A 370 -24.10 -24.95 2.74
N ARG A 371 -22.92 -24.35 2.98
CA ARG A 371 -22.20 -23.35 2.16
C ARG A 371 -22.79 -21.95 2.20
N ASP A 372 -23.25 -21.50 3.37
CA ASP A 372 -23.54 -20.09 3.66
C ASP A 372 -22.35 -19.30 4.25
N HIS A 373 -21.21 -19.97 4.49
CA HIS A 373 -19.93 -19.48 5.01
C HIS A 373 -19.81 -19.32 6.53
N ASP A 374 -20.90 -19.48 7.29
CA ASP A 374 -20.83 -19.61 8.74
C ASP A 374 -20.50 -21.07 9.14
N VAL A 375 -20.36 -21.34 10.45
CA VAL A 375 -20.20 -22.70 11.00
C VAL A 375 -21.12 -22.81 12.22
N ASP A 376 -22.29 -23.40 11.99
CA ASP A 376 -23.53 -23.09 12.71
C ASP A 376 -24.32 -24.36 13.14
N ALA A 377 -25.44 -24.15 13.86
CA ALA A 377 -26.38 -25.20 14.23
C ALA A 377 -27.03 -25.94 13.03
N ALA A 378 -27.09 -25.33 11.85
CA ALA A 378 -27.53 -25.96 10.60
C ALA A 378 -26.55 -27.05 10.15
N ASP A 379 -25.25 -26.75 10.13
CA ASP A 379 -24.18 -27.70 9.80
C ASP A 379 -24.16 -28.87 10.77
N LEU A 380 -24.23 -28.56 12.07
CA LEU A 380 -24.32 -29.57 13.12
C LEU A 380 -25.52 -30.51 12.91
N LEU A 381 -26.65 -29.97 12.47
CA LEU A 381 -27.85 -30.74 12.17
C LEU A 381 -27.69 -31.59 10.88
N LEU A 382 -27.01 -31.09 9.86
CA LEU A 382 -26.66 -31.87 8.66
C LEU A 382 -25.72 -33.03 9.00
N LEU A 383 -24.65 -32.79 9.78
CA LEU A 383 -23.69 -33.83 10.17
C LEU A 383 -24.34 -34.89 11.07
N GLN A 384 -25.16 -34.49 12.05
CA GLN A 384 -25.93 -35.42 12.87
C GLN A 384 -26.97 -36.21 12.06
N SER A 385 -27.60 -35.58 11.06
CA SER A 385 -28.49 -36.27 10.12
C SER A 385 -27.72 -37.28 9.26
N HIS A 386 -26.48 -36.98 8.88
CA HIS A 386 -25.62 -37.88 8.12
C HIS A 386 -25.20 -39.12 8.91
N VAL A 387 -24.74 -38.94 10.15
CA VAL A 387 -24.47 -40.03 11.10
C VAL A 387 -25.74 -40.86 11.38
N GLY A 388 -26.92 -40.26 11.26
CA GLY A 388 -28.23 -40.93 11.28
C GLY A 388 -28.59 -41.73 10.01
N GLY A 389 -27.79 -41.65 8.94
CA GLY A 389 -27.97 -42.38 7.68
C GLY A 389 -28.58 -41.59 6.51
N THR A 390 -28.75 -40.27 6.65
CA THR A 390 -29.11 -39.37 5.53
C THR A 390 -27.89 -39.09 4.66
N PRO A 391 -27.97 -38.98 3.32
CA PRO A 391 -26.86 -38.44 2.53
C PRO A 391 -26.63 -36.94 2.83
N LEU A 392 -25.37 -36.51 2.79
CA LEU A 392 -25.00 -35.09 2.78
C LEU A 392 -25.36 -34.41 1.45
N PRO A 393 -25.37 -33.07 1.36
CA PRO A 393 -25.51 -32.35 0.10
C PRO A 393 -24.39 -32.70 -0.89
N ASP A 394 -24.74 -32.94 -2.16
CA ASP A 394 -23.75 -33.29 -3.19
C ASP A 394 -22.72 -32.16 -3.42
N GLY A 395 -21.44 -32.51 -3.58
CA GLY A 395 -20.37 -31.61 -3.99
C GLY A 395 -18.97 -32.08 -3.58
N PRO A 396 -17.90 -31.54 -4.21
CA PRO A 396 -16.53 -32.00 -3.99
C PRO A 396 -16.04 -31.82 -2.55
N CYS A 397 -16.43 -30.72 -1.90
CA CYS A 397 -16.01 -30.43 -0.54
C CYS A 397 -16.74 -31.23 0.54
N ALA A 398 -17.97 -31.71 0.28
CA ALA A 398 -18.90 -32.16 1.30
C ALA A 398 -18.46 -33.41 2.08
N LEU A 399 -17.41 -34.10 1.63
CA LEU A 399 -16.76 -35.20 2.36
C LEU A 399 -15.40 -34.79 2.97
N LEU A 400 -14.78 -33.72 2.46
CA LEU A 400 -13.47 -33.21 2.91
C LEU A 400 -13.61 -32.30 4.13
N VAL A 401 -14.67 -31.49 4.21
CA VAL A 401 -14.91 -30.53 5.31
C VAL A 401 -15.63 -31.15 6.53
N THR A 402 -16.05 -32.41 6.42
CA THR A 402 -16.86 -33.13 7.43
C THR A 402 -16.09 -34.18 8.23
N ASP A 403 -14.92 -34.60 7.75
CA ASP A 403 -13.96 -35.43 8.47
C ASP A 403 -13.10 -34.47 9.31
N LEU A 404 -13.57 -34.19 10.53
CA LEU A 404 -13.06 -33.12 11.38
C LEU A 404 -11.97 -33.61 12.33
N ASP A 405 -11.98 -34.89 12.73
CA ASP A 405 -10.86 -35.49 13.47
C ASP A 405 -9.79 -36.15 12.57
N LEU A 406 -10.07 -36.25 11.27
CA LEU A 406 -9.20 -36.75 10.21
C LEU A 406 -8.91 -38.26 10.28
N ASP A 407 -9.79 -39.07 10.92
CA ASP A 407 -9.68 -40.53 10.95
C ASP A 407 -10.10 -41.23 9.63
N GLY A 408 -10.78 -40.49 8.73
CA GLY A 408 -11.26 -41.00 7.46
C GLY A 408 -12.69 -41.57 7.50
N SER A 409 -13.45 -41.33 8.57
CA SER A 409 -14.84 -41.80 8.69
C SER A 409 -15.78 -40.77 9.31
N LEU A 410 -16.83 -40.40 8.56
CA LEU A 410 -17.81 -39.41 9.02
C LEU A 410 -18.66 -39.98 10.16
N SER A 411 -18.45 -39.48 11.38
CA SER A 411 -18.79 -40.19 12.61
C SER A 411 -19.44 -39.30 13.68
N ALA A 412 -19.75 -39.92 14.82
CA ALA A 412 -20.20 -39.20 16.01
C ALA A 412 -19.08 -38.42 16.73
N ALA A 413 -17.80 -38.60 16.36
CA ALA A 413 -16.70 -37.77 16.85
C ALA A 413 -16.70 -36.41 16.15
N ASP A 414 -16.86 -36.37 14.83
CA ASP A 414 -16.96 -35.15 14.02
C ASP A 414 -18.15 -34.30 14.46
N ALA A 415 -19.31 -34.94 14.63
CA ALA A 415 -20.51 -34.29 15.16
C ALA A 415 -20.33 -33.72 16.59
N ALA A 416 -19.37 -34.23 17.37
CA ALA A 416 -19.03 -33.70 18.69
C ALA A 416 -17.99 -32.57 18.62
N LEU A 417 -17.04 -32.63 17.68
CA LEU A 417 -16.12 -31.52 17.38
C LEU A 417 -16.88 -30.31 16.85
N LEU A 418 -17.72 -30.50 15.83
CA LEU A 418 -18.57 -29.45 15.26
C LEU A 418 -19.50 -28.86 16.33
N GLY A 419 -20.12 -29.69 17.16
CA GLY A 419 -20.94 -29.22 18.28
C GLY A 419 -20.16 -28.38 19.29
N THR A 420 -18.90 -28.72 19.56
CA THR A 420 -18.02 -27.95 20.45
C THR A 420 -17.62 -26.61 19.82
N ALA A 421 -17.37 -26.58 18.51
CA ALA A 421 -17.07 -25.35 17.78
C ALA A 421 -18.28 -24.40 17.75
N VAL A 422 -19.48 -24.91 17.43
CA VAL A 422 -20.74 -24.15 17.40
C VAL A 422 -21.12 -23.62 18.79
N GLU A 423 -20.86 -24.37 19.87
CA GLU A 423 -21.06 -23.87 21.25
C GLU A 423 -20.05 -22.79 21.67
N ALA A 424 -18.87 -22.74 21.03
CA ALA A 424 -17.80 -21.76 21.33
C ALA A 424 -17.79 -20.53 20.39
N GLY A 425 -18.34 -20.64 19.19
CA GLY A 425 -18.36 -19.60 18.17
C GLY A 425 -16.95 -19.10 17.79
N GLU A 426 -16.77 -17.78 17.75
CA GLU A 426 -15.46 -17.14 17.52
C GLU A 426 -14.33 -17.67 18.42
N ALA A 427 -14.65 -18.17 19.62
CA ALA A 427 -13.70 -18.65 20.62
C ALA A 427 -13.37 -20.16 20.54
N ALA A 428 -13.77 -20.86 19.48
CA ALA A 428 -13.40 -22.26 19.26
C ALA A 428 -11.88 -22.46 19.10
N GLU A 429 -11.35 -23.64 19.44
CA GLU A 429 -10.03 -24.05 18.92
C GLU A 429 -10.16 -24.40 17.43
N PRO A 430 -9.12 -24.19 16.60
CA PRO A 430 -9.13 -24.63 15.20
C PRO A 430 -9.34 -26.14 15.05
N PHE A 431 -9.99 -26.57 13.97
CA PHE A 431 -10.11 -27.98 13.65
C PHE A 431 -8.73 -28.57 13.28
N PRO A 432 -8.47 -29.87 13.55
CA PRO A 432 -7.23 -30.55 13.15
C PRO A 432 -6.80 -30.38 11.67
N GLY A 433 -7.76 -30.17 10.76
CA GLY A 433 -7.51 -29.88 9.34
C GLY A 433 -7.00 -28.46 9.05
N GLU A 434 -7.29 -27.50 9.92
CA GLU A 434 -6.87 -26.10 9.87
C GLU A 434 -5.41 -25.94 10.37
N THR A 435 -4.53 -26.86 9.97
CA THR A 435 -3.07 -26.73 10.18
C THR A 435 -2.44 -26.04 8.97
N GLU A 436 -2.03 -24.80 9.17
CA GLU A 436 -1.77 -23.84 8.09
C GLU A 436 -0.28 -23.59 7.80
N VAL A 437 -0.03 -23.15 6.56
CA VAL A 437 1.11 -22.32 6.18
C VAL A 437 0.60 -20.92 5.87
N ARG A 438 0.67 -20.00 6.86
CA ARG A 438 0.40 -18.58 6.64
C ARG A 438 1.61 -17.87 6.03
N ALA A 439 1.39 -17.00 5.05
CA ALA A 439 2.36 -16.00 4.61
C ALA A 439 2.34 -14.79 5.59
N SER A 440 2.96 -14.95 6.77
CA SER A 440 2.88 -13.96 7.86
C SER A 440 3.63 -12.66 7.57
N ARG A 441 2.95 -11.52 7.79
CA ARG A 441 3.43 -10.13 7.64
C ARG A 441 4.32 -9.63 8.81
N GLU A 442 5.28 -10.44 9.27
CA GLU A 442 6.25 -10.08 10.35
C GLU A 442 7.54 -9.42 9.82
#